data_AF-A0A2N9H2Q1-F1
#
_entry.id   AF-A0A2N9H2Q1-F1
#
_cell.length_a   1.000
_cell.length_b   1.000
_cell.length_c   1.000
_cell.angle_alpha   90.00
_cell.angle_beta   90.00
_cell.angle_gamma   90.00
#
_symmetry.space_group_name_H-M   'P 1'
#
loop_
_entity.id
_entity.type
_entity.pdbx_description
1 polymer ?
#
loop_
_entity_poly.entity_id
_entity_poly.type
_entity_poly.pdbx_seq_one_letter_code
_entity_poly.pdbx_strand_id
1 'polypeptide(L)'
;MGKVKPNTPVALVVGVTGMVGLSLAEALASPTALGGPWKVYGAARRPKPTWFPSSILDLYITFDALNFDDTLKQLSPIAHEVTHVFWVVFEKRGVGVGDRVRGEEEDLRLRMLRRGSSPDLGKA
;
A
#
# COMPACT_ATOMS: atom_id res chain seq x y z
N MET A 1 -33.13 12.08 31.91
CA MET A 1 -32.01 12.78 31.24
C MET A 1 -31.16 11.72 30.55
N GLY A 2 -31.33 11.50 29.24
CA GLY A 2 -30.50 10.54 28.50
C GLY A 2 -29.07 11.06 28.47
N LYS A 3 -28.09 10.26 28.89
CA LYS A 3 -26.67 10.62 28.76
C LYS A 3 -26.39 10.84 27.27
N VAL A 4 -26.15 12.08 26.87
CA VAL A 4 -25.61 12.42 25.56
C VAL A 4 -24.28 11.67 25.46
N LYS A 5 -24.21 10.67 24.59
CA LYS A 5 -22.93 10.03 24.28
C LYS A 5 -22.07 11.13 23.66
N PRO A 6 -20.87 11.43 24.20
CA PRO A 6 -19.95 12.32 23.50
C PRO A 6 -19.71 11.73 22.11
N ASN A 7 -19.60 12.57 21.09
CA ASN A 7 -19.23 12.12 19.74
C ASN A 7 -17.88 11.41 19.84
N THR A 8 -17.90 10.08 19.85
CA THR A 8 -16.69 9.25 19.87
C THR A 8 -15.93 9.53 18.57
N PRO A 9 -14.67 10.00 18.63
CA PRO A 9 -13.90 10.20 17.42
C PRO A 9 -13.61 8.86 16.74
N VAL A 10 -13.70 8.86 15.42
CA VAL A 10 -13.53 7.68 14.59
C VAL A 10 -12.30 7.87 13.72
N ALA A 11 -11.29 7.02 13.94
CA ALA A 11 -10.05 7.02 13.20
C ALA A 11 -10.09 5.98 12.08
N LEU A 12 -9.76 6.38 10.85
CA LEU A 12 -9.46 5.48 9.75
C LEU A 12 -7.93 5.42 9.55
N VAL A 13 -7.33 4.27 9.86
CA VAL A 13 -5.90 4.00 9.67
C VAL A 13 -5.70 3.22 8.37
N VAL A 14 -5.28 3.91 7.31
CA VAL A 14 -4.96 3.30 6.02
C VAL A 14 -3.51 2.81 6.05
N GLY A 15 -3.28 1.52 5.80
CA GLY A 15 -1.99 0.87 5.99
C GLY A 15 -1.86 0.19 7.36
N VAL A 16 -2.96 -0.23 7.97
CA VAL A 16 -3.00 -0.73 9.35
C VAL A 16 -2.09 -1.94 9.59
N THR A 17 -1.82 -2.75 8.57
CA THR A 17 -0.94 -3.92 8.67
C THR A 17 0.56 -3.57 8.56
N GLY A 18 0.90 -2.32 8.28
CA GLY A 18 2.29 -1.85 8.27
C GLY A 18 2.80 -1.59 9.69
N MET A 19 4.13 -1.44 9.84
CA MET A 19 4.76 -1.22 11.16
C MET A 19 4.17 -0.02 11.90
N VAL A 20 4.01 1.12 11.20
CA VAL A 20 3.44 2.34 11.77
C VAL A 20 1.93 2.19 11.99
N GLY A 21 1.22 1.56 11.05
CA GLY A 21 -0.23 1.38 11.13
C GLY A 21 -0.67 0.54 12.32
N LEU A 22 0.06 -0.54 12.63
CA LEU A 22 -0.26 -1.39 13.77
C LEU A 22 -0.05 -0.64 15.09
N SER A 23 1.12 -0.01 15.25
CA SER A 23 1.46 0.73 16.47
C SER A 23 0.50 1.92 16.69
N LEU A 24 0.09 2.60 15.62
CA LEU A 24 -0.90 3.67 15.71
C LEU A 24 -2.28 3.14 16.13
N ALA A 25 -2.72 2.01 15.58
CA ALA A 25 -3.98 1.39 15.97
C ALA A 25 -3.97 0.97 17.45
N GLU A 26 -2.87 0.39 17.94
CA GLU A 26 -2.66 0.06 19.36
C GLU A 26 -2.73 1.32 20.25
N ALA A 27 -2.05 2.38 19.84
CA ALA A 27 -2.04 3.64 20.58
C ALA A 27 -3.44 4.27 20.67
N LEU A 28 -4.22 4.24 19.59
CA LEU A 28 -5.59 4.76 19.55
C LEU A 28 -6.57 3.91 20.37
N ALA A 29 -6.39 2.58 20.37
CA ALA A 29 -7.21 1.67 21.17
C ALA A 29 -6.93 1.76 22.68
N SER A 30 -5.84 2.42 23.09
CA SER A 30 -5.52 2.63 24.50
C SER A 30 -6.57 3.51 25.21
N PRO A 31 -7.02 3.15 26.43
CA PRO A 31 -7.89 4.01 27.23
C PRO A 31 -7.28 5.37 27.60
N THR A 32 -5.95 5.48 27.54
CA THR A 32 -5.20 6.71 27.83
C THR A 32 -4.91 7.55 26.57
N ALA A 33 -5.42 7.13 25.41
CA ALA A 33 -5.25 7.87 24.16
C ALA A 33 -5.83 9.29 24.27
N LEU A 34 -5.04 10.29 23.87
CA LEU A 34 -5.49 11.68 23.83
C LEU A 34 -6.67 11.81 22.86
N GLY A 35 -7.70 12.55 23.27
CA GLY A 35 -8.95 12.68 22.51
C GLY A 35 -9.85 11.43 22.54
N GLY A 36 -9.44 10.35 23.21
CA GLY A 36 -10.20 9.11 23.30
C GLY A 36 -11.39 9.17 24.29
N PRO A 37 -12.21 8.10 24.34
CA PRO A 37 -12.02 6.81 23.66
C PRO A 37 -12.22 6.90 22.15
N TRP A 38 -11.39 6.19 21.37
CA TRP A 38 -11.47 6.15 19.90
C TRP A 38 -12.23 4.93 19.41
N LYS A 39 -12.96 5.09 18.30
CA LYS A 39 -13.37 3.99 17.42
C LYS A 39 -12.33 3.85 16.32
N VAL A 40 -11.76 2.66 16.11
CA VAL A 40 -10.62 2.46 15.23
C VAL A 40 -10.97 1.56 14.06
N TYR A 41 -10.93 2.14 12.86
CA TYR A 41 -11.07 1.43 11.59
C TYR A 41 -9.71 1.24 10.97
N GLY A 42 -9.33 -0.02 10.75
CA GLY A 42 -8.09 -0.36 10.06
C GLY A 42 -8.38 -0.71 8.62
N ALA A 43 -7.53 -0.25 7.70
CA ALA A 43 -7.64 -0.63 6.31
C ALA A 43 -6.31 -1.04 5.68
N ALA A 44 -6.36 -2.01 4.79
CA ALA A 44 -5.21 -2.46 4.00
C ALA A 44 -5.66 -3.11 2.69
N ARG A 45 -4.73 -3.30 1.75
CA ARG A 45 -5.02 -3.95 0.46
C ARG A 45 -5.25 -5.46 0.57
N ARG A 46 -4.65 -6.10 1.58
CA ARG A 46 -4.73 -7.55 1.78
C ARG A 46 -5.77 -7.90 2.86
N PRO A 47 -6.36 -9.11 2.79
CA PRO A 47 -7.17 -9.64 3.88
C PRO A 47 -6.44 -9.57 5.21
N LYS A 48 -7.19 -9.43 6.31
CA LYS A 48 -6.61 -9.37 7.66
C LYS A 48 -5.76 -10.61 7.92
N PRO A 49 -4.45 -10.47 8.18
CA PRO A 49 -3.60 -11.63 8.42
C PRO A 49 -3.89 -12.24 9.79
N THR A 50 -3.60 -13.54 9.94
CA THR A 50 -3.89 -14.31 11.16
C THR A 50 -3.12 -13.83 12.39
N TRP A 51 -1.97 -13.18 12.20
CA TRP A 51 -1.19 -12.58 13.28
C TRP A 51 -1.75 -11.24 13.77
N PHE A 52 -2.67 -10.60 13.03
CA PHE A 52 -3.16 -9.27 13.37
C PHE A 52 -4.10 -9.35 14.59
N PRO A 53 -3.90 -8.53 15.63
CA PRO A 53 -4.70 -8.65 16.85
C PRO A 53 -6.18 -8.34 16.60
N SER A 54 -7.04 -9.27 16.98
CA SER A 54 -8.48 -9.22 16.71
C SER A 54 -9.22 -8.09 17.41
N SER A 55 -8.70 -7.62 18.55
CA SER A 55 -9.40 -6.74 19.49
C SER A 55 -9.03 -5.26 19.37
N ILE A 56 -8.06 -4.90 18.52
CA ILE A 56 -7.59 -3.51 18.38
C ILE A 56 -8.55 -2.68 17.52
N LEU A 57 -9.19 -3.31 16.55
CA LEU A 57 -10.01 -2.63 15.54
C LEU A 57 -11.49 -2.96 15.75
N ASP A 58 -12.32 -1.93 15.64
CA ASP A 58 -13.78 -2.07 15.55
C ASP A 58 -14.19 -2.56 14.16
N LEU A 59 -13.41 -2.21 13.13
CA LEU A 59 -13.66 -2.61 11.75
C LEU A 59 -12.34 -2.78 10.99
N TYR A 60 -12.24 -3.85 10.21
CA TYR A 60 -11.14 -4.05 9.25
C TYR A 60 -11.70 -4.00 7.82
N ILE A 61 -11.16 -3.11 7.00
CA ILE A 61 -11.62 -2.87 5.63
C ILE A 61 -10.53 -3.27 4.67
N THR A 62 -10.89 -4.10 3.68
CA THR A 62 -9.97 -4.45 2.60
C THR A 62 -10.31 -3.63 1.38
N PHE A 63 -9.36 -2.82 0.89
CA PHE A 63 -9.52 -2.06 -0.35
C PHE A 63 -8.18 -1.72 -0.99
N ASP A 64 -8.17 -1.57 -2.31
CA ASP A 64 -7.04 -1.02 -3.04
C ASP A 64 -7.16 0.49 -3.19
N ALA A 65 -6.32 1.21 -2.44
CA ALA A 65 -6.22 2.67 -2.48
C ALA A 65 -5.84 3.26 -3.84
N LEU A 66 -5.30 2.45 -4.76
CA LEU A 66 -4.99 2.87 -6.13
C LEU A 66 -6.19 2.71 -7.08
N ASN A 67 -7.24 2.01 -6.65
CA ASN A 67 -8.46 1.81 -7.41
C ASN A 67 -9.57 2.71 -6.86
N PHE A 68 -9.99 3.70 -7.66
CA PHE A 68 -11.01 4.67 -7.28
C PHE A 68 -12.36 4.00 -6.98
N ASP A 69 -12.81 3.08 -7.83
CA ASP A 69 -14.10 2.42 -7.68
C ASP A 69 -14.14 1.54 -6.44
N ASP A 70 -13.05 0.83 -6.15
CA ASP A 70 -12.94 0.02 -4.94
C ASP A 70 -12.88 0.91 -3.68
N THR A 71 -12.10 1.99 -3.71
CA THR A 71 -12.03 2.96 -2.60
C THR A 71 -13.40 3.56 -2.32
N LEU A 72 -14.12 4.02 -3.35
CA LEU A 72 -15.45 4.60 -3.21
C LEU A 72 -16.43 3.57 -2.65
N LYS A 73 -16.42 2.34 -3.18
CA LYS A 73 -17.30 1.26 -2.73
C LYS A 73 -17.09 0.91 -1.27
N GLN A 74 -15.84 0.82 -0.81
CA GLN A 74 -15.50 0.35 0.54
C GLN A 74 -15.59 1.47 1.59
N LEU A 75 -15.25 2.72 1.24
CA LEU A 75 -15.18 3.82 2.20
C LEU A 75 -16.45 4.69 2.26
N SER A 76 -17.24 4.79 1.18
CA SER A 76 -18.48 5.58 1.20
C SER A 76 -19.45 5.21 2.34
N PRO A 77 -19.64 3.91 2.68
CA PRO A 77 -20.54 3.52 3.75
C PRO A 77 -20.19 4.10 5.12
N ILE A 78 -18.91 4.40 5.37
CA ILE A 78 -18.40 4.89 6.66
C ILE A 78 -17.97 6.37 6.63
N ALA A 79 -18.03 7.02 5.47
CA ALA A 79 -17.50 8.38 5.30
C ALA A 79 -18.15 9.42 6.22
N HIS A 80 -19.40 9.21 6.62
CA HIS A 80 -20.15 10.11 7.48
C HIS A 80 -19.79 9.99 8.97
N GLU A 81 -19.17 8.90 9.40
CA GLU A 81 -18.77 8.69 10.79
C GLU A 81 -17.27 8.92 11.04
N VAL A 82 -16.42 8.76 10.01
CA VAL A 82 -14.97 8.99 10.14
C VAL A 82 -14.68 10.46 10.43
N THR A 83 -13.94 10.72 11.52
CA THR A 83 -13.54 12.08 11.90
C THR A 83 -12.08 12.37 11.62
N HIS A 84 -11.22 11.34 11.62
CA HIS A 84 -9.78 11.48 11.38
C HIS A 84 -9.28 10.39 10.44
N VAL A 85 -8.49 10.77 9.45
CA VAL A 85 -7.83 9.83 8.52
C VAL A 85 -6.33 9.87 8.77
N PHE A 86 -5.75 8.71 9.05
CA PHE A 86 -4.32 8.50 9.17
C PHE A 86 -3.84 7.68 7.98
N TRP A 87 -3.16 8.34 7.05
CA TRP A 87 -2.64 7.71 5.83
C TRP A 87 -1.18 7.29 6.02
N VAL A 88 -0.98 6.03 6.42
CA VAL A 88 0.34 5.48 6.78
C VAL A 88 0.75 4.36 5.82
N VAL A 89 0.56 4.60 4.53
CA VAL A 89 1.03 3.72 3.44
C VAL A 89 2.10 4.40 2.60
N PHE A 90 3.04 3.61 2.11
CA PHE A 90 3.92 4.01 1.02
C PHE A 90 3.96 2.87 -0.01
N GLU A 91 3.74 3.22 -1.28
CA GLU A 91 3.95 2.28 -2.39
C GLU A 91 5.40 2.40 -2.84
N LYS A 92 6.18 1.32 -2.69
CA LYS A 92 7.48 1.25 -3.37
C LYS A 92 7.21 0.89 -4.83
N ARG A 93 7.35 1.87 -5.73
CA ARG A 93 7.48 1.54 -7.16
C ARG A 93 8.76 0.74 -7.33
N GLY A 94 8.63 -0.56 -7.61
CA GLY A 94 9.75 -1.35 -8.09
C GLY A 94 10.17 -0.76 -9.44
N VAL A 95 11.34 -0.14 -9.51
CA VAL A 95 12.01 0.04 -10.80
C VAL A 95 12.28 -1.37 -11.28
N GLY A 96 11.65 -1.76 -12.40
CA GLY A 96 11.85 -3.06 -13.01
C GLY A 96 13.35 -3.25 -13.30
N VAL A 97 13.99 -4.12 -12.53
CA VAL A 97 15.33 -4.63 -12.85
C VAL A 97 15.15 -5.61 -14.02
N GLY A 98 14.83 -5.08 -15.20
CA GLY A 98 14.50 -5.84 -16.40
C GLY A 98 14.75 -5.10 -17.71
N ASP A 99 14.85 -3.77 -17.68
CA ASP A 99 14.98 -2.97 -18.90
C ASP A 99 16.44 -2.66 -19.30
N ARG A 100 17.44 -3.12 -18.53
CA ARG A 100 18.86 -2.81 -18.81
C ARG A 100 19.62 -3.88 -19.59
N VAL A 101 19.12 -5.13 -19.65
CA VAL A 101 19.88 -6.25 -20.25
C VAL A 101 19.48 -6.50 -21.71
N ARG A 102 18.29 -6.06 -22.14
CA ARG A 102 17.80 -6.29 -23.51
C ARG A 102 18.38 -5.33 -24.56
N GLY A 103 18.95 -4.20 -24.13
CA GLY A 103 19.53 -3.21 -25.04
C GLY A 103 20.93 -3.57 -25.55
N GLU A 104 21.73 -4.30 -24.78
CA GLU A 104 23.12 -4.57 -25.15
C GLU A 104 23.28 -5.79 -26.06
N GLU A 105 22.40 -6.81 -25.97
CA GLU A 105 22.46 -7.98 -26.85
C GLU A 105 22.06 -7.64 -28.30
N GLU A 106 21.04 -6.80 -28.48
CA GLU A 106 20.61 -6.31 -29.79
C GLU A 106 21.65 -5.36 -30.41
N ASP A 107 22.32 -4.51 -29.62
CA ASP A 107 23.40 -3.64 -30.10
C ASP A 107 24.67 -4.44 -30.46
N LEU A 108 25.00 -5.50 -29.71
CA LEU A 108 26.07 -6.44 -30.05
C LEU A 108 25.75 -7.22 -31.34
N ARG A 109 24.50 -7.66 -31.53
CA ARG A 109 24.06 -8.29 -32.79
C ARG A 109 24.12 -7.32 -33.97
N LEU A 110 23.69 -6.07 -33.80
CA LEU A 110 23.81 -5.02 -34.84
C LEU A 110 25.27 -4.66 -35.15
N ARG A 111 26.18 -4.71 -34.17
CA ARG A 111 27.62 -4.48 -34.38
C ARG A 111 28.31 -5.66 -35.06
N MET A 112 27.89 -6.90 -34.76
CA MET A 112 28.40 -8.09 -35.42
C MET A 112 27.91 -8.18 -36.87
N LEU A 113 26.64 -7.83 -37.15
CA LEU A 113 26.10 -7.83 -38.51
C LEU A 113 26.75 -6.76 -39.40
N ARG A 114 27.15 -5.62 -38.82
CA ARG A 114 27.91 -4.56 -39.53
C ARG A 114 29.36 -4.90 -39.82
N ARG A 115 29.91 -5.97 -39.25
CA ARG A 115 31.28 -6.45 -39.51
C ARG A 115 31.34 -7.67 -40.43
N GLY A 116 30.26 -7.97 -41.16
CA GLY A 116 30.25 -9.06 -42.14
C GLY A 116 30.36 -8.57 -43.58
N SER A 117 31.57 -8.47 -44.12
CA SER A 117 31.86 -8.67 -45.56
C SER A 117 33.33 -9.07 -45.78
N SER A 118 33.53 -10.39 -45.64
CA SER A 118 34.42 -11.40 -46.28
C SER A 118 35.36 -11.01 -47.46
N PRO A 119 36.17 -11.95 -48.00
CA PRO A 119 37.41 -12.56 -47.51
C PRO A 119 38.59 -12.21 -48.45
N ASP A 120 39.86 -12.40 -48.05
CA ASP A 120 40.93 -12.47 -49.06
C ASP A 120 41.79 -13.71 -48.87
N LEU A 121 41.53 -14.67 -49.76
CA LEU A 121 42.42 -15.75 -50.12
C LEU A 121 43.54 -15.17 -50.98
N GLY A 122 44.80 -15.30 -50.56
CA GLY A 122 45.86 -15.29 -51.55
C GLY A 122 47.29 -15.05 -51.05
N LYS A 123 48.08 -16.12 -51.16
CA LYS A 123 49.46 -16.18 -51.73
C LYS A 123 50.55 -15.41 -50.96
N ALA A 124 51.73 -15.94 -50.67
CA ALA A 124 52.47 -17.12 -51.12
C ALA A 124 53.47 -17.51 -50.01
#